data_AF-A0A4Q3VQU9-F1
#
_entry.id   AF-A0A4Q3VQU9-F1
#
_cell.length_a   1.000
_cell.length_b   1.000
_cell.length_c   1.000
_cell.angle_alpha   90.00
_cell.angle_beta   90.00
_cell.angle_gamma   90.00
#
_symmetry.space_group_name_H-M   'P 1'
#
loop_
_entity.id
_entity.type
_entity.pdbx_description
1 polymer ?
#
loop_
_entity_poly.entity_id
_entity_poly.type
_entity_poly.pdbx_seq_one_letter_code
_entity_poly.pdbx_strand_id
1 'polypeptide(L)'
;MDSGKLDAAPAPTDDQPEPQPGSPASASSGKPTSVGKAGGIMFVSLLLSRILGLVRDSVMAGKFGSNLHTDAYRLAFQIPDLLFFLIAGGALSSAFIPVFSEYLHTDREEEAWRIFSVVTTVMSTVVLGFIILAGIFAEPLAHIVAGGKPASLYPEIALMSRIILPTQFAFFIGGIMFGTLYARGLFSVPGLGPNLYN
;
A
#
# COMPACT_ATOMS: atom_id res chain seq x y z
N MET A 1 19.36 -77.38 -37.32
CA MET A 1 17.98 -77.25 -36.84
C MET A 1 18.00 -77.64 -35.37
N ASP A 2 17.67 -76.66 -34.55
CA ASP A 2 18.02 -76.51 -33.14
C ASP A 2 17.13 -77.40 -32.24
N SER A 3 17.73 -77.98 -31.21
CA SER A 3 17.07 -78.88 -30.24
C SER A 3 17.66 -78.58 -28.86
N GLY A 4 17.08 -77.58 -28.19
CA GLY A 4 17.38 -77.21 -26.82
C GLY A 4 16.09 -77.14 -26.01
N LYS A 5 15.91 -78.11 -25.12
CA LYS A 5 14.91 -78.12 -24.04
C LYS A 5 14.86 -76.76 -23.34
N LEU A 6 13.66 -76.20 -23.18
CA LEU A 6 13.41 -75.09 -22.28
C LEU A 6 12.94 -75.65 -20.93
N ASP A 7 13.80 -75.46 -19.94
CA ASP A 7 13.63 -75.82 -18.55
C ASP A 7 12.49 -75.02 -17.89
N ALA A 8 11.66 -75.73 -17.13
CA ALA A 8 10.71 -75.13 -16.21
C ALA A 8 11.45 -74.63 -14.95
N ALA A 9 11.43 -73.31 -14.72
CA ALA A 9 11.90 -72.70 -13.47
C ALA A 9 10.69 -72.41 -12.55
N PRO A 10 10.80 -72.65 -11.22
CA PRO A 10 9.71 -72.48 -10.28
C PRO A 10 9.44 -70.99 -9.97
N ALA A 11 8.18 -70.68 -9.65
CA ALA A 11 7.72 -69.35 -9.26
C ALA A 11 8.43 -68.85 -7.98
N PRO A 12 8.88 -67.58 -7.93
CA PRO A 12 9.28 -66.96 -6.67
C PRO A 12 8.04 -66.54 -5.88
N THR A 13 7.83 -67.18 -4.74
CA THR A 13 7.03 -66.66 -3.63
C THR A 13 7.78 -65.49 -2.99
N ASP A 14 7.43 -64.26 -3.37
CA ASP A 14 7.76 -63.06 -2.59
C ASP A 14 6.56 -62.74 -1.67
N ASP A 15 6.60 -63.33 -0.47
CA ASP A 15 5.90 -62.83 0.71
C ASP A 15 6.52 -61.46 1.10
N GLN A 16 6.16 -60.41 0.36
CA GLN A 16 6.34 -59.04 0.82
C GLN A 16 4.99 -58.51 1.32
N PRO A 17 4.88 -58.08 2.60
CA PRO A 17 3.66 -57.44 3.08
C PRO A 17 3.39 -56.17 2.27
N GLU A 18 2.25 -56.08 1.61
CA GLU A 18 1.76 -54.84 1.03
C GLU A 18 1.71 -53.74 2.11
N PRO A 19 2.25 -52.53 1.87
CA PRO A 19 2.05 -51.40 2.76
C PRO A 19 0.57 -50.99 2.77
N GLN A 20 -0.18 -51.41 3.78
CA GLN A 20 -1.53 -50.92 4.02
C GLN A 20 -1.53 -49.47 4.54
N PRO A 21 -2.60 -48.71 4.24
CA PRO A 21 -2.58 -47.25 4.19
C PRO A 21 -2.43 -46.61 5.56
N GLY A 22 -1.40 -45.77 5.71
CA GLY A 22 -1.23 -44.92 6.87
C GLY A 22 -2.39 -43.93 6.98
N SER A 23 -3.25 -44.17 7.98
CA SER A 23 -4.23 -43.21 8.50
C SER A 23 -3.60 -41.81 8.69
N PRO A 24 -4.38 -40.72 8.53
CA PRO A 24 -3.85 -39.37 8.33
C PRO A 24 -3.07 -38.93 9.55
N ALA A 25 -1.73 -38.88 9.39
CA ALA A 25 -0.87 -38.19 10.34
C ALA A 25 -1.33 -36.74 10.40
N SER A 26 -1.84 -36.37 11.58
CA SER A 26 -2.29 -35.05 11.95
C SER A 26 -1.34 -33.97 11.44
N ALA A 27 -1.73 -33.29 10.37
CA ALA A 27 -1.11 -32.03 9.99
C ALA A 27 -1.38 -31.04 11.13
N SER A 28 -0.31 -30.80 11.88
CA SER A 28 -0.24 -29.96 13.06
C SER A 28 -0.99 -28.64 12.89
N SER A 29 -1.86 -28.37 13.85
CA SER A 29 -2.50 -27.10 14.12
C SER A 29 -1.46 -26.01 14.41
N GLY A 30 -0.98 -25.33 13.38
CA GLY A 30 -0.26 -24.06 13.51
C GLY A 30 -1.23 -22.95 13.94
N LYS A 31 -1.04 -22.38 15.14
CA LYS A 31 -1.88 -21.28 15.69
C LYS A 31 -1.99 -20.09 14.70
N PRO A 32 -3.19 -19.71 14.22
CA PRO A 32 -3.38 -18.54 13.37
C PRO A 32 -3.60 -17.26 14.20
N THR A 33 -2.72 -16.94 15.16
CA THR A 33 -2.96 -15.82 16.10
C THR A 33 -2.25 -14.51 15.76
N SER A 34 -1.34 -14.51 14.78
CA SER A 34 -0.56 -13.32 14.37
C SER A 34 -1.34 -12.39 13.42
N VAL A 35 -1.89 -12.95 12.34
CA VAL A 35 -2.57 -12.18 11.28
C VAL A 35 -3.89 -11.57 11.78
N GLY A 36 -4.68 -12.31 12.55
CA GLY A 36 -5.96 -11.82 13.09
C GLY A 36 -5.79 -10.66 14.08
N LYS A 37 -4.74 -10.68 14.91
CA LYS A 37 -4.43 -9.58 15.84
C LYS A 37 -3.93 -8.34 15.10
N ALA A 38 -3.03 -8.51 14.13
CA ALA A 38 -2.54 -7.40 13.30
C ALA A 38 -3.68 -6.75 12.50
N GLY A 39 -4.56 -7.57 11.89
CA GLY A 39 -5.75 -7.09 11.19
C GLY A 39 -6.72 -6.35 12.11
N GLY A 40 -6.95 -6.85 13.33
CA GLY A 40 -7.78 -6.18 14.33
C GLY A 40 -7.25 -4.81 14.76
N ILE A 41 -5.93 -4.69 15.00
CA ILE A 41 -5.29 -3.41 15.33
C ILE A 41 -5.47 -2.41 14.17
N MET A 42 -5.18 -2.84 12.95
CA MET A 42 -5.34 -2.00 11.75
C MET A 42 -6.79 -1.53 11.58
N PHE A 43 -7.77 -2.43 11.76
CA PHE A 43 -9.18 -2.10 11.67
C PHE A 43 -9.59 -1.04 12.70
N VAL A 44 -9.22 -1.23 13.97
CA VAL A 44 -9.52 -0.28 15.04
C VAL A 44 -8.86 1.07 14.77
N SER A 45 -7.58 1.07 14.35
CA SER A 45 -6.86 2.30 14.01
C SER A 45 -7.48 3.05 12.83
N LEU A 46 -7.97 2.34 11.81
CA LEU A 46 -8.66 2.97 10.67
C LEU A 46 -10.03 3.52 11.07
N LEU A 47 -10.80 2.81 11.89
CA LEU A 47 -12.07 3.32 12.41
C LEU A 47 -11.87 4.57 13.26
N LEU A 48 -10.89 4.56 14.16
CA LEU A 48 -10.59 5.71 15.01
C LEU A 48 -10.20 6.92 14.17
N SER A 49 -9.36 6.73 13.15
CA SER A 49 -8.99 7.79 12.22
C SER A 49 -10.19 8.35 11.45
N ARG A 50 -11.16 7.51 11.06
CA ARG A 50 -12.43 7.99 10.45
C ARG A 50 -13.27 8.81 11.41
N ILE A 51 -13.37 8.40 12.67
CA ILE A 51 -14.11 9.14 13.70
C ILE A 51 -13.44 10.50 13.93
N LEU A 52 -12.12 10.56 14.08
CA LEU A 52 -11.38 11.81 14.23
C LEU A 52 -11.57 12.74 13.02
N GLY A 53 -11.53 12.17 11.81
CA GLY A 53 -11.82 12.91 10.58
C GLY A 53 -13.24 13.50 10.57
N LEU A 54 -14.25 12.75 10.99
CA LEU A 54 -15.62 13.26 11.12
C LEU A 54 -15.73 14.38 12.16
N VAL A 55 -15.01 14.27 13.28
CA VAL A 55 -14.95 15.32 14.30
C VAL A 55 -14.30 16.58 13.71
N ARG A 56 -13.16 16.45 13.04
CA ARG A 56 -12.48 17.55 12.34
C ARG A 56 -13.42 18.25 11.35
N ASP A 57 -14.10 17.48 10.52
CA ASP A 57 -15.02 17.99 9.51
C ASP A 57 -16.25 18.67 10.14
N SER A 58 -16.77 18.11 11.24
CA SER A 58 -17.88 18.71 12.02
C SER A 58 -17.48 20.03 12.68
N VAL A 59 -16.26 20.10 13.24
CA VAL A 59 -15.72 21.34 13.82
C VAL A 59 -15.50 22.38 12.73
N MET A 60 -14.94 22.00 11.58
CA MET A 60 -14.80 22.88 10.41
C MET A 60 -16.16 23.41 9.94
N ALA A 61 -17.16 22.54 9.77
CA ALA A 61 -18.50 22.93 9.36
C ALA A 61 -19.19 23.86 10.39
N GLY A 62 -19.02 23.57 11.68
CA GLY A 62 -19.59 24.37 12.77
C GLY A 62 -18.93 25.74 12.94
N LYS A 63 -17.62 25.86 12.72
CA LYS A 63 -16.88 27.13 12.87
C LYS A 63 -16.92 28.01 11.63
N PHE A 64 -16.84 27.44 10.43
CA PHE A 64 -16.70 28.19 9.18
C PHE A 64 -17.99 28.25 8.35
N GLY A 65 -18.98 27.40 8.63
CA GLY A 65 -20.23 27.33 7.89
C GLY A 65 -20.07 26.79 6.46
N SER A 66 -21.17 26.69 5.71
CA SER A 66 -21.12 26.43 4.26
C SER A 66 -21.08 27.77 3.53
N ASN A 67 -19.89 28.17 3.10
CA ASN A 67 -19.67 29.37 2.30
C ASN A 67 -18.67 29.09 1.16
N LEU A 68 -18.63 30.00 0.18
CA LEU A 68 -17.79 29.86 -1.01
C LEU A 68 -16.30 29.62 -0.69
N HIS A 69 -15.78 30.20 0.40
CA HIS A 69 -14.39 30.02 0.84
C HIS A 69 -14.12 28.62 1.42
N THR A 70 -15.05 28.08 2.22
CA THR A 70 -14.93 26.71 2.75
C THR A 70 -15.02 25.68 1.63
N ASP A 71 -15.83 25.95 0.60
CA ASP A 71 -15.87 25.13 -0.61
C ASP A 71 -14.55 25.20 -1.39
N ALA A 72 -13.97 26.40 -1.57
CA ALA A 72 -12.67 26.56 -2.22
C ALA A 72 -11.56 25.80 -1.47
N TYR A 73 -11.54 25.88 -0.13
CA TYR A 73 -10.62 25.12 0.71
C TYR A 73 -10.75 23.62 0.49
N ARG A 74 -11.98 23.07 0.49
CA ARG A 74 -12.19 21.63 0.24
C ARG A 74 -11.74 21.21 -1.15
N LEU A 75 -12.05 22.02 -2.16
CA LEU A 75 -11.66 21.76 -3.55
C LEU A 75 -10.15 21.84 -3.74
N ALA A 76 -9.45 22.67 -2.97
CA ALA A 76 -8.01 22.82 -3.04
C ALA A 76 -7.23 21.53 -2.70
N PHE A 77 -7.83 20.59 -1.95
CA PHE A 77 -7.22 19.28 -1.68
C PHE A 77 -7.29 18.32 -2.86
N GLN A 78 -8.23 18.50 -3.81
CA GLN A 78 -8.38 17.56 -4.92
C GLN A 78 -7.13 17.48 -5.81
N ILE A 79 -6.44 18.61 -6.03
CA ILE A 79 -5.22 18.66 -6.85
C ILE A 79 -4.09 17.85 -6.18
N PRO A 80 -3.72 18.11 -4.92
CA PRO A 80 -2.80 17.26 -4.16
C PRO A 80 -3.23 15.78 -4.09
N ASP A 81 -4.52 15.50 -3.85
CA ASP A 81 -5.03 14.13 -3.71
C ASP A 81 -4.90 13.34 -5.02
N LEU A 82 -5.15 13.98 -6.16
CA LEU A 82 -4.92 13.35 -7.47
C LEU A 82 -3.46 12.92 -7.64
N LEU A 83 -2.53 13.79 -7.26
CA LEU A 83 -1.09 13.50 -7.29
C LEU A 83 -0.75 12.36 -6.34
N PHE A 84 -1.31 12.35 -5.13
CA PHE A 84 -1.17 11.24 -4.18
C PHE A 84 -1.64 9.92 -4.77
N PHE A 85 -2.83 9.87 -5.36
CA PHE A 85 -3.36 8.64 -5.95
C PHE A 85 -2.54 8.15 -7.14
N LEU A 86 -2.00 9.05 -7.96
CA LEU A 86 -1.11 8.67 -9.07
C LEU A 86 0.16 7.99 -8.57
N ILE A 87 0.74 8.50 -7.47
CA ILE A 87 1.97 7.95 -6.88
C ILE A 87 1.69 6.67 -6.09
N ALA A 88 0.70 6.70 -5.21
CA ALA A 88 0.36 5.62 -4.30
C ALA A 88 -0.31 4.45 -5.03
N GLY A 89 -1.32 4.72 -5.88
CA GLY A 89 -2.00 3.71 -6.67
C GLY A 89 -1.18 3.20 -7.86
N GLY A 90 -0.18 3.98 -8.31
CA GLY A 90 0.69 3.63 -9.42
C GLY A 90 1.91 2.80 -9.00
N ALA A 91 3.09 3.28 -9.39
CA ALA A 91 4.34 2.52 -9.39
C ALA A 91 4.84 2.09 -8.00
N LEU A 92 4.45 2.79 -6.93
CA LEU A 92 5.03 2.53 -5.61
C LEU A 92 4.39 1.33 -4.90
N SER A 93 3.08 1.32 -4.63
CA SER A 93 2.49 0.22 -3.85
C SER A 93 2.42 -1.11 -4.61
N SER A 94 2.32 -1.08 -5.94
CA SER A 94 2.19 -2.29 -6.77
C SER A 94 3.52 -2.99 -7.06
N ALA A 95 4.63 -2.25 -7.14
CA ALA A 95 5.93 -2.79 -7.51
C ALA A 95 6.97 -2.74 -6.38
N PHE A 96 7.04 -1.64 -5.61
CA PHE A 96 8.10 -1.49 -4.60
C PHE A 96 7.94 -2.47 -3.44
N ILE A 97 6.75 -2.58 -2.85
CA ILE A 97 6.51 -3.45 -1.68
C ILE A 97 6.82 -4.93 -1.97
N PRO A 98 6.27 -5.56 -3.03
CA PRO A 98 6.55 -6.98 -3.29
C PRO A 98 8.02 -7.24 -3.60
N VAL A 99 8.66 -6.38 -4.41
CA VAL A 99 10.09 -6.53 -4.76
C VAL A 99 10.97 -6.34 -3.53
N PHE A 100 10.74 -5.27 -2.75
CA PHE A 100 11.51 -5.03 -1.53
C PHE A 100 11.32 -6.17 -0.51
N SER A 101 10.09 -6.66 -0.37
CA SER A 101 9.79 -7.81 0.50
C SER A 101 10.50 -9.08 0.04
N GLU A 102 10.50 -9.39 -1.25
CA GLU A 102 11.18 -10.58 -1.79
C GLU A 102 12.68 -10.59 -1.46
N TYR A 103 13.37 -9.46 -1.70
CA TYR A 103 14.80 -9.35 -1.41
C TYR A 103 15.10 -9.39 0.09
N LEU A 104 14.23 -8.80 0.92
CA LEU A 104 14.38 -8.83 2.37
C LEU A 104 14.24 -10.25 2.94
N HIS A 105 13.38 -11.08 2.36
CA HIS A 105 13.12 -12.46 2.82
C HIS A 105 14.04 -13.52 2.20
N THR A 106 14.94 -13.13 1.28
CA THR A 106 15.90 -14.04 0.62
C THR A 106 17.35 -13.80 1.06
N ASP A 107 17.54 -13.28 2.28
CA ASP A 107 18.85 -12.93 2.87
C ASP A 107 19.68 -11.93 2.03
N ARG A 108 19.01 -11.14 1.18
CA ARG A 108 19.62 -10.11 0.31
C ARG A 108 19.33 -8.71 0.83
N GLU A 109 19.51 -8.49 2.14
CA GLU A 109 19.15 -7.23 2.78
C GLU A 109 19.88 -6.02 2.19
N GLU A 110 21.17 -6.15 1.86
CA GLU A 110 21.95 -5.06 1.25
C GLU A 110 21.38 -4.66 -0.13
N GLU A 111 20.96 -5.64 -0.94
CA GLU A 111 20.33 -5.41 -2.23
C GLU A 111 18.93 -4.79 -2.06
N ALA A 112 18.17 -5.21 -1.05
CA ALA A 112 16.89 -4.59 -0.70
C ALA A 112 17.05 -3.10 -0.37
N TRP A 113 18.07 -2.74 0.43
CA TRP A 113 18.37 -1.34 0.74
C TRP A 113 18.87 -0.55 -0.47
N ARG A 114 19.63 -1.19 -1.37
CA ARG A 114 20.00 -0.57 -2.64
C ARG A 114 18.78 -0.26 -3.51
N ILE A 115 17.83 -1.19 -3.61
CA ILE A 115 16.55 -0.98 -4.31
C ILE A 115 15.77 0.16 -3.64
N PHE A 116 15.67 0.16 -2.31
CA PHE A 116 15.05 1.25 -1.56
C PHE A 116 15.66 2.60 -1.92
N SER A 117 16.99 2.73 -1.91
CA SER A 117 17.67 3.98 -2.23
C SER A 117 17.40 4.42 -3.67
N VAL A 118 17.52 3.50 -4.64
CA VAL A 118 17.28 3.80 -6.06
C VAL A 118 15.83 4.25 -6.28
N VAL A 119 14.86 3.48 -5.77
CA VAL A 119 13.43 3.80 -5.92
C VAL A 119 13.12 5.12 -5.23
N THR A 120 13.59 5.32 -4.00
CA THR A 120 13.35 6.55 -3.25
C THR A 120 13.92 7.75 -3.97
N THR A 121 15.16 7.70 -4.47
CA THR A 121 15.79 8.80 -5.19
C THR A 121 15.07 9.11 -6.51
N VAL A 122 14.83 8.10 -7.34
CA VAL A 122 14.18 8.29 -8.66
C VAL A 122 12.76 8.80 -8.48
N MET A 123 11.97 8.16 -7.60
CA MET A 123 10.60 8.59 -7.33
C MET A 123 10.57 9.96 -6.65
N SER A 124 11.52 10.30 -5.77
CA SER A 124 11.60 11.66 -5.21
C SER A 124 11.72 12.72 -6.30
N THR A 125 12.57 12.48 -7.30
CA THR A 125 12.71 13.39 -8.45
C THR A 125 11.40 13.49 -9.24
N VAL A 126 10.74 12.36 -9.52
CA VAL A 126 9.46 12.33 -10.24
C VAL A 126 8.36 13.06 -9.46
N VAL A 127 8.24 12.79 -8.16
CA VAL A 127 7.24 13.42 -7.28
C VAL A 127 7.48 14.91 -7.17
N LEU A 128 8.72 15.36 -6.97
CA LEU A 128 9.05 16.78 -6.96
C LEU A 128 8.73 17.44 -8.31
N GLY A 129 9.03 16.76 -9.42
CA GLY A 129 8.65 17.23 -10.76
C GLY A 129 7.15 17.42 -10.89
N PHE A 130 6.34 16.44 -10.46
CA PHE A 130 4.89 16.56 -10.48
C PHE A 130 4.35 17.63 -9.53
N ILE A 131 4.94 17.82 -8.35
CA ILE A 131 4.56 18.88 -7.41
C ILE A 131 4.78 20.26 -8.04
N ILE A 132 5.95 20.47 -8.66
CA ILE A 132 6.28 21.73 -9.35
C ILE A 132 5.31 21.94 -10.52
N LEU A 133 5.10 20.90 -11.34
CA LEU A 133 4.20 20.96 -12.49
C LEU A 133 2.77 21.28 -12.06
N ALA A 134 2.23 20.57 -11.06
CA ALA A 134 0.91 20.82 -10.51
C ALA A 134 0.80 22.22 -9.89
N GLY A 135 1.88 22.74 -9.30
CA GLY A 135 1.93 24.12 -8.77
C GLY A 135 1.85 25.17 -9.88
N ILE A 136 2.57 24.97 -10.98
CA ILE A 136 2.52 25.86 -12.16
C ILE A 136 1.12 25.83 -12.79
N PHE A 137 0.59 24.62 -13.01
CA PHE A 137 -0.72 24.40 -13.63
C PHE A 137 -1.89 24.44 -12.62
N ALA A 138 -1.68 24.93 -11.40
CA ALA A 138 -2.71 24.90 -10.35
C ALA A 138 -4.00 25.64 -10.74
N GLU A 139 -3.89 26.74 -11.48
CA GLU A 139 -5.05 27.52 -11.91
C GLU A 139 -5.86 26.85 -13.04
N PRO A 140 -5.25 26.33 -14.11
CA PRO A 140 -5.94 25.45 -15.05
C PRO A 140 -6.55 24.20 -14.39
N LEU A 141 -5.83 23.58 -13.45
CA LEU A 141 -6.34 22.43 -12.70
C LEU A 141 -7.51 22.81 -11.81
N ALA A 142 -7.51 24.01 -11.21
CA ALA A 142 -8.61 24.56 -10.41
C ALA A 142 -9.91 24.60 -11.23
N HIS A 143 -9.84 24.95 -12.52
CA HIS A 143 -11.01 24.95 -13.40
C HIS A 143 -11.64 23.55 -13.57
N ILE A 144 -10.80 22.50 -13.58
CA ILE A 144 -11.27 21.12 -13.73
C ILE A 144 -11.91 20.63 -12.42
N VAL A 145 -11.24 20.85 -11.29
CA VAL A 145 -11.71 20.38 -9.98
C VAL A 145 -12.91 21.17 -9.46
N ALA A 146 -13.09 22.42 -9.89
CA ALA A 146 -14.16 23.28 -9.41
C ALA A 146 -15.57 22.84 -9.86
N GLY A 147 -15.69 21.91 -10.84
CA GLY A 147 -16.96 21.22 -11.12
C GLY A 147 -18.15 22.14 -11.42
N GLY A 148 -17.92 23.27 -12.11
CA GLY A 148 -18.98 24.24 -12.45
C GLY A 148 -19.25 25.32 -11.39
N LYS A 149 -18.43 25.41 -10.33
CA LYS A 149 -18.46 26.55 -9.39
C LYS A 149 -18.02 27.86 -10.08
N PRO A 150 -18.39 29.04 -9.52
CA PRO A 150 -18.05 30.33 -10.11
C PRO A 150 -16.55 30.51 -10.35
N ALA A 151 -16.21 31.10 -11.50
CA ALA A 151 -14.81 31.33 -11.90
C ALA A 151 -14.01 32.21 -10.92
N SER A 152 -14.71 33.03 -10.11
CA SER A 152 -14.10 33.84 -9.05
C SER A 152 -13.39 33.01 -7.98
N LEU A 153 -13.71 31.72 -7.84
CA LEU A 153 -13.07 30.83 -6.87
C LEU A 153 -11.75 30.22 -7.37
N TYR A 154 -11.49 30.19 -8.68
CA TYR A 154 -10.36 29.44 -9.22
C TYR A 154 -9.00 29.94 -8.72
N PRO A 155 -8.75 31.25 -8.60
CA PRO A 155 -7.51 31.76 -8.03
C PRO A 155 -7.32 31.36 -6.57
N GLU A 156 -8.40 31.31 -5.79
CA GLU A 156 -8.35 30.93 -4.37
C GLU A 156 -8.05 29.44 -4.20
N ILE A 157 -8.74 28.58 -4.97
CA ILE A 157 -8.47 27.13 -5.03
C ILE A 157 -7.01 26.90 -5.42
N ALA A 158 -6.53 27.54 -6.49
CA ALA A 158 -5.17 27.38 -6.98
C ALA A 158 -4.12 27.80 -5.95
N LEU A 159 -4.34 28.93 -5.27
CA LEU A 159 -3.44 29.42 -4.22
C LEU A 159 -3.37 28.42 -3.05
N MET A 160 -4.51 27.97 -2.55
CA MET A 160 -4.57 27.00 -1.46
C MET A 160 -3.92 25.67 -1.87
N SER A 161 -4.17 25.18 -3.09
CA SER A 161 -3.53 23.97 -3.61
C SER A 161 -2.01 24.10 -3.68
N ARG A 162 -1.47 25.26 -4.11
CA ARG A 162 -0.01 25.50 -4.11
C ARG A 162 0.60 25.42 -2.72
N ILE A 163 -0.12 25.86 -1.69
CA ILE A 163 0.32 25.77 -0.30
C ILE A 163 0.29 24.33 0.20
N ILE A 164 -0.71 23.54 -0.21
CA ILE A 164 -0.87 22.14 0.23
C ILE A 164 0.08 21.21 -0.52
N LEU A 165 0.35 21.44 -1.81
CA LEU A 165 1.12 20.55 -2.68
C LEU A 165 2.47 20.06 -2.11
N PRO A 166 3.30 20.89 -1.44
CA PRO A 166 4.54 20.42 -0.81
C PRO A 166 4.36 19.29 0.20
N THR A 167 3.20 19.20 0.87
CA THR A 167 2.90 18.12 1.82
C THR A 167 2.90 16.74 1.17
N GLN A 168 2.66 16.65 -0.14
CA GLN A 168 2.65 15.39 -0.87
C GLN A 168 4.02 14.72 -0.90
N PHE A 169 5.10 15.50 -0.86
CA PHE A 169 6.44 14.94 -0.75
C PHE A 169 6.64 14.25 0.60
N ALA A 170 6.15 14.85 1.69
CA ALA A 170 6.21 14.24 3.01
C ALA A 170 5.37 12.95 3.08
N PHE A 171 4.18 12.94 2.48
CA PHE A 171 3.35 11.75 2.38
C PHE A 171 3.98 10.65 1.55
N PHE A 172 4.66 11.01 0.45
CA PHE A 172 5.42 10.05 -0.35
C PHE A 172 6.52 9.37 0.47
N ILE A 173 7.35 10.15 1.18
CA ILE A 173 8.41 9.59 2.05
C ILE A 173 7.79 8.73 3.16
N GLY A 174 6.75 9.21 3.82
CA GLY A 174 6.03 8.46 4.84
C GLY A 174 5.46 7.14 4.30
N GLY A 175 4.92 7.16 3.08
CA GLY A 175 4.40 5.97 2.40
C GLY A 175 5.49 4.93 2.10
N ILE A 176 6.67 5.36 1.66
CA ILE A 176 7.83 4.47 1.48
C ILE A 176 8.23 3.84 2.83
N MET A 177 8.34 4.65 3.88
CA MET A 177 8.70 4.15 5.22
C MET A 177 7.66 3.15 5.75
N PHE A 178 6.37 3.42 5.55
CA PHE A 178 5.30 2.48 5.88
C PHE A 178 5.39 1.19 5.06
N GLY A 179 5.69 1.27 3.76
CA GLY A 179 5.94 0.11 2.91
C GLY A 179 7.06 -0.78 3.45
N THR A 180 8.18 -0.17 3.87
CA THR A 180 9.30 -0.89 4.50
C THR A 180 8.91 -1.54 5.84
N LEU A 181 8.10 -0.87 6.65
CA LEU A 181 7.59 -1.41 7.91
C LEU A 181 6.63 -2.59 7.68
N TYR A 182 5.74 -2.49 6.67
CA TYR A 182 4.86 -3.58 6.28
C TYR A 182 5.64 -4.79 5.76
N ALA A 183 6.67 -4.58 4.94
CA ALA A 183 7.55 -5.66 4.49
C ALA A 183 8.28 -6.36 5.65
N ARG A 184 8.51 -5.67 6.77
CA ARG A 184 9.09 -6.21 8.02
C ARG A 184 8.06 -6.78 8.99
N GLY A 185 6.78 -6.82 8.63
CA GLY A 185 5.70 -7.31 9.49
C GLY A 185 5.36 -6.37 10.66
N LEU A 186 5.79 -5.11 10.63
CA LEU A 186 5.51 -4.10 11.65
C LEU A 186 4.26 -3.29 11.28
N PHE A 187 3.08 -3.75 11.72
CA PHE A 187 1.79 -3.14 11.36
C PHE A 187 1.31 -2.06 12.34
N SER A 188 1.69 -2.14 13.61
CA SER A 188 1.17 -1.24 14.66
C SER A 188 1.64 0.20 14.52
N VAL A 189 2.89 0.42 14.08
CA VAL A 189 3.46 1.77 13.93
C VAL A 189 2.82 2.51 12.73
N PRO A 190 2.72 1.92 11.52
CA PRO A 190 1.96 2.53 10.42
C PRO A 190 0.48 2.77 10.74
N GLY A 191 -0.16 1.88 11.51
CA GLY A 191 -1.58 2.01 11.88
C GLY A 191 -1.90 3.28 12.68
N LEU A 192 -0.94 3.82 13.45
CA LEU A 192 -1.15 5.04 14.23
C LEU A 192 -1.01 6.33 13.41
N GLY A 193 -0.35 6.30 12.25
CA GLY A 193 -0.10 7.48 11.42
C GLY A 193 -1.36 8.30 11.09
N PRO A 194 -2.43 7.67 10.56
CA PRO A 194 -3.68 8.37 10.23
C PRO A 194 -4.41 8.97 11.44
N ASN A 195 -4.12 8.51 12.66
CA ASN A 195 -4.72 9.04 13.89
C ASN A 195 -4.03 10.32 14.37
N LEU A 196 -2.73 10.48 14.07
CA LEU A 196 -1.99 11.71 14.34
C LEU A 196 -2.33 12.84 13.35
N TYR A 197 -2.78 12.47 12.16
CA TYR A 197 -3.08 13.42 11.08
C TYR A 197 -4.47 14.06 11.20
N ASN A 198 -5.48 13.31 11.65
CA ASN A 198 -6.87 13.76 11.76
C ASN A 198 -7.18 14.40 13.10
#